data_AF-A0AAD4U9B4-F1
#
_entry.id   AF-A0AAD4U9B4-F1
#
_cell.length_a   1.000
_cell.length_b   1.000
_cell.length_c   1.000
_cell.angle_alpha   90.00
_cell.angle_beta   90.00
_cell.angle_gamma   90.00
#
_symmetry.space_group_name_H-M   'P 1'
#
loop_
_entity.id
_entity.type
_entity.pdbx_description
1 polymer ?
#
loop_
_entity_poly.entity_id
_entity_poly.type
_entity_poly.pdbx_seq_one_letter_code
_entity_poly.pdbx_strand_id
1 'polypeptide(L)'
;MEEEEFVDAINSAFWSDVNHTDFIDSAGSMLQSAVAFLKPTRVSARQLPRSVARVDAKSRVLFPLGWGHAAEYVRPRLALTGDAAHRVHPLAGQGVNMGFGDISSLLHHLRTAAFNGKDLGSVSHLTSYEQTDSVTALLFWLHRPTEKALFHQATLLVLLRTWGLQATNAVSPLKEQIMAFASK
;
A
#
# COMPACT_ATOMS: atom_id res chain seq x y z
N MET A 1 -26.79 11.30 16.62
CA MET A 1 -26.71 10.32 15.53
C MET A 1 -26.88 8.97 16.19
N GLU A 2 -28.03 8.37 15.97
CA GLU A 2 -28.37 7.06 16.53
C GLU A 2 -27.44 5.98 15.94
N GLU A 3 -27.21 4.88 16.65
CA GLU A 3 -26.30 3.81 16.20
C GLU A 3 -26.69 3.25 14.82
N GLU A 4 -28.00 3.14 14.58
CA GLU A 4 -28.59 2.73 13.31
C GLU A 4 -28.31 3.75 12.20
N GLU A 5 -28.48 5.05 12.47
CA GLU A 5 -28.23 6.12 11.50
C GLU A 5 -26.76 6.16 11.06
N PHE A 6 -25.82 5.86 11.96
CA PHE A 6 -24.40 5.78 11.64
C PHE A 6 -24.04 4.52 10.85
N VAL A 7 -24.63 3.36 11.20
CA VAL A 7 -24.48 2.11 10.45
C VAL A 7 -25.03 2.27 9.04
N ASP A 8 -26.19 2.91 8.91
CA ASP A 8 -26.82 3.21 7.62
C ASP A 8 -26.02 4.21 6.81
N ALA A 9 -25.44 5.24 7.43
CA ALA A 9 -24.53 6.17 6.76
C ALA A 9 -23.26 5.46 6.25
N ILE A 10 -22.68 4.54 7.04
CA ILE A 10 -21.53 3.74 6.63
C ILE A 10 -21.88 2.81 5.47
N ASN A 11 -23.00 2.08 5.60
CA ASN A 11 -23.46 1.21 4.54
C ASN A 11 -23.73 2.06 3.28
N SER A 12 -24.49 3.13 3.39
CA SER A 12 -24.74 4.06 2.28
C SER A 12 -23.43 4.49 1.62
N ALA A 13 -22.42 4.92 2.37
CA ALA A 13 -21.11 5.28 1.82
C ALA A 13 -20.39 4.13 1.09
N PHE A 14 -20.52 2.87 1.55
CA PHE A 14 -19.97 1.70 0.85
C PHE A 14 -20.71 1.34 -0.44
N TRP A 15 -22.01 1.64 -0.51
CA TRP A 15 -22.89 1.29 -1.62
C TRP A 15 -23.16 2.48 -2.57
N SER A 16 -22.79 3.69 -2.19
CA SER A 16 -23.11 4.90 -2.93
C SER A 16 -22.11 5.15 -4.06
N ASP A 17 -22.60 5.21 -5.29
CA ASP A 17 -21.82 5.52 -6.50
C ASP A 17 -21.62 7.05 -6.68
N VAL A 18 -21.26 7.77 -5.61
CA VAL A 18 -21.24 9.25 -5.53
C VAL A 18 -20.30 9.92 -6.55
N ASN A 19 -19.39 9.16 -7.18
CA ASN A 19 -18.42 9.67 -8.15
C ASN A 19 -18.63 9.12 -9.58
N HIS A 20 -19.73 8.43 -9.87
CA HIS A 20 -20.05 7.99 -11.22
C HIS A 20 -20.78 9.09 -12.00
N THR A 21 -20.15 9.62 -13.04
CA THR A 21 -20.80 10.50 -14.02
C THR A 21 -21.38 9.62 -15.14
N ASP A 22 -22.54 9.95 -15.71
CA ASP A 22 -23.19 9.17 -16.80
C ASP A 22 -22.24 8.81 -17.96
N PHE A 23 -21.25 9.66 -18.20
CA PHE A 23 -20.20 9.44 -19.18
C PHE A 23 -19.25 8.28 -18.84
N ILE A 24 -18.91 8.10 -17.56
CA ILE A 24 -18.01 7.03 -17.07
C ILE A 24 -18.69 5.66 -17.19
N ASP A 25 -19.99 5.59 -16.93
CA ASP A 25 -20.77 4.35 -17.03
C ASP A 25 -20.96 3.93 -18.49
N SER A 26 -21.21 4.91 -19.37
CA SER A 26 -21.28 4.69 -20.82
C SER A 26 -19.94 4.20 -21.37
N ALA A 27 -18.83 4.85 -20.99
CA ALA A 27 -17.49 4.46 -21.40
C ALA A 27 -17.07 3.08 -20.84
N GLY A 28 -17.43 2.78 -19.60
CA GLY A 28 -17.15 1.49 -18.95
C GLY A 28 -17.93 0.33 -19.55
N SER A 29 -19.21 0.52 -19.86
CA SER A 29 -20.05 -0.53 -20.49
C SER A 29 -19.64 -0.85 -21.93
N MET A 30 -19.21 0.16 -22.71
CA MET A 30 -18.65 -0.06 -24.05
C MET A 30 -17.34 -0.86 -24.01
N LEU A 31 -16.45 -0.54 -23.06
CA LEU A 31 -15.19 -1.27 -22.88
C LEU A 31 -15.45 -2.71 -22.43
N GLN A 32 -16.35 -2.93 -21.46
CA GLN A 32 -16.72 -4.27 -21.02
C GLN A 32 -17.30 -5.11 -22.16
N SER A 33 -18.10 -4.51 -23.03
CA SER A 33 -18.64 -5.17 -24.22
C SER A 33 -17.54 -5.58 -25.20
N ALA A 34 -16.53 -4.71 -25.43
CA ALA A 34 -15.38 -5.01 -26.27
C ALA A 34 -14.44 -6.08 -25.67
N VAL A 35 -14.25 -6.08 -24.35
CA VAL A 35 -13.42 -7.08 -23.64
C VAL A 35 -14.12 -8.43 -23.57
N ALA A 36 -15.44 -8.46 -23.37
CA ALA A 36 -16.25 -9.68 -23.39
C ALA A 36 -16.24 -10.38 -24.76
N PHE A 37 -16.10 -9.61 -25.84
CA PHE A 37 -15.93 -10.13 -27.20
C PHE A 37 -14.58 -10.85 -27.41
N LEU A 38 -13.52 -10.41 -26.72
CA LEU A 38 -12.16 -10.97 -26.86
C LEU A 38 -11.89 -12.19 -25.96
N LYS A 39 -12.61 -12.37 -24.84
CA LYS A 39 -12.61 -13.59 -24.02
C LYS A 39 -13.98 -13.80 -23.36
N PRO A 40 -14.70 -14.91 -23.64
CA PRO A 40 -15.92 -15.26 -22.91
C PRO A 40 -15.51 -15.81 -21.53
N THR A 41 -15.12 -14.93 -20.63
CA THR A 41 -14.76 -15.33 -19.27
C THR A 41 -16.03 -15.40 -18.44
N ARG A 42 -16.22 -16.53 -17.74
CA ARG A 42 -17.33 -16.73 -16.79
C ARG A 42 -17.50 -15.49 -15.94
N VAL A 43 -18.75 -15.01 -15.85
CA VAL A 43 -19.18 -13.92 -14.98
C VAL A 43 -18.57 -14.14 -13.61
N SER A 44 -17.51 -13.38 -13.29
CA SER A 44 -17.03 -13.29 -11.92
C SER A 44 -18.21 -12.71 -11.16
N ALA A 45 -18.85 -13.51 -10.29
CA ALA A 45 -19.95 -13.04 -9.47
C ALA A 45 -19.49 -11.72 -8.83
N ARG A 46 -20.21 -10.63 -9.13
CA ARG A 46 -19.89 -9.31 -8.59
C ARG A 46 -19.91 -9.47 -7.07
N GLN A 47 -18.72 -9.50 -6.46
CA GLN A 47 -18.64 -9.65 -5.02
C GLN A 47 -19.09 -8.33 -4.43
N LEU A 48 -20.31 -8.31 -3.91
CA LEU A 48 -20.88 -7.13 -3.31
C LEU A 48 -20.06 -6.78 -2.04
N PRO A 49 -19.88 -5.48 -1.75
CA PRO A 49 -19.30 -5.05 -0.48
C PRO A 49 -20.02 -5.74 0.68
N ARG A 50 -19.27 -6.18 1.70
CA ARG A 50 -19.90 -6.74 2.91
C ARG A 50 -20.62 -5.61 3.66
N SER A 51 -21.87 -5.83 4.05
CA SER A 51 -22.60 -4.88 4.90
C SER A 51 -22.10 -4.92 6.34
N VAL A 52 -22.11 -3.76 7.00
CA VAL A 52 -21.77 -3.63 8.41
C VAL A 52 -23.03 -3.90 9.23
N ALA A 53 -22.99 -4.89 10.13
CA ALA A 53 -24.14 -5.29 10.95
C ALA A 53 -24.29 -4.48 12.25
N ARG A 54 -23.17 -4.06 12.87
CA ARG A 54 -23.16 -3.22 14.08
C ARG A 54 -21.80 -2.53 14.22
N VAL A 55 -21.77 -1.36 14.87
CA VAL A 55 -20.53 -0.71 15.31
C VAL A 55 -20.47 -0.80 16.83
N ASP A 56 -19.53 -1.57 17.37
CA ASP A 56 -19.37 -1.63 18.82
C ASP A 56 -18.88 -0.29 19.36
N ALA A 57 -19.52 0.20 20.43
CA ALA A 57 -19.37 1.57 20.94
C ALA A 57 -17.97 1.89 21.50
N LYS A 58 -17.04 0.93 21.55
CA LYS A 58 -15.82 1.04 22.36
C LYS A 58 -14.47 0.77 21.70
N SER A 59 -14.34 0.81 20.38
CA SER A 59 -12.97 0.94 19.84
C SER A 59 -12.93 1.50 18.42
N ARG A 60 -12.67 2.80 18.32
CA ARG A 60 -12.00 3.39 17.16
C ARG A 60 -10.77 4.09 17.70
N VAL A 61 -9.60 3.60 17.31
CA VAL A 61 -8.33 4.24 17.63
C VAL A 61 -7.85 4.91 16.36
N LEU A 62 -7.58 6.21 16.45
CA LEU A 62 -7.03 6.98 15.35
C LEU A 62 -5.52 7.05 15.57
N PHE A 63 -4.78 6.48 14.63
CA PHE A 63 -3.34 6.65 14.56
C PHE A 63 -3.06 7.76 13.54
N PRO A 64 -2.52 8.92 13.95
CA PRO A 64 -2.22 9.98 13.01
C PRO A 64 -1.20 9.46 12.00
N LEU A 65 -1.65 9.30 10.75
CA LEU A 65 -0.82 8.78 9.67
C LEU A 65 0.14 9.88 9.25
N GLY A 66 1.40 9.70 9.66
CA GLY A 66 2.49 10.60 9.36
C GLY A 66 3.47 9.93 8.42
N TRP A 67 4.11 10.75 7.58
CA TRP A 67 5.37 10.39 6.98
C TRP A 67 6.50 10.96 7.82
N GLY A 68 7.54 10.18 8.03
CA GLY A 68 8.74 10.63 8.72
C GLY A 68 9.89 9.68 8.50
N HIS A 69 11.12 10.18 8.60
CA HIS A 69 12.30 9.35 8.69
C HIS A 69 13.22 9.94 9.76
N ALA A 70 14.02 9.09 10.41
CA ALA A 70 15.04 9.54 11.34
C ALA A 70 16.17 10.23 10.58
N ALA A 71 16.68 11.35 11.08
CA ALA A 71 17.81 12.04 10.43
C ALA A 71 19.10 11.22 10.45
N GLU A 72 19.24 10.35 11.45
CA GLU A 72 20.38 9.45 11.66
C GLU A 72 19.82 8.10 12.10
N TYR A 73 20.13 7.04 11.36
CA TYR A 73 19.61 5.69 11.63
C TYR A 73 20.50 4.94 12.62
N VAL A 74 21.77 5.33 12.73
CA VAL A 74 22.78 4.61 13.50
C VAL A 74 23.67 5.55 14.30
N ARG A 75 24.05 5.12 15.50
CA ARG A 75 25.05 5.77 16.36
C ARG A 75 25.96 4.68 16.96
N PRO A 76 27.07 5.03 17.64
CA PRO A 76 27.88 4.00 18.30
C PRO A 76 27.00 3.12 19.20
N ARG A 77 26.98 1.80 18.93
CA ARG A 77 26.17 0.80 19.65
C ARG A 77 24.64 0.99 19.57
N LEU A 78 24.12 1.73 18.59
CA LEU A 78 22.70 1.98 18.41
C LEU A 78 22.32 1.89 16.92
N ALA A 79 21.23 1.19 16.60
CA ALA A 79 20.61 1.19 15.29
C ALA A 79 19.08 1.28 15.45
N LEU A 80 18.45 2.13 14.66
CA LEU A 80 16.99 2.26 14.56
C LEU A 80 16.48 1.38 13.43
N THR A 81 15.32 0.76 13.61
CA THR A 81 14.65 -0.07 12.58
C THR A 81 13.13 0.14 12.61
N GLY A 82 12.46 -0.17 11.49
CA GLY A 82 11.00 -0.10 11.36
C GLY A 82 10.45 1.31 11.67
N ASP A 83 9.31 1.35 12.37
CA ASP A 83 8.61 2.61 12.73
C ASP A 83 9.45 3.60 13.55
N ALA A 84 10.55 3.15 14.18
CA ALA A 84 11.51 4.03 14.87
C ALA A 84 12.45 4.75 13.88
N ALA A 85 12.72 4.15 12.73
CA ALA A 85 13.60 4.65 11.70
C ALA A 85 12.83 5.36 10.57
N HIS A 86 11.70 4.83 10.15
CA HIS A 86 10.86 5.41 9.11
C HIS A 86 9.37 5.16 9.37
N ARG A 87 8.54 6.13 9.00
CA ARG A 87 7.07 6.00 8.97
C ARG A 87 6.59 6.26 7.56
N VAL A 88 5.88 5.28 7.03
CA VAL A 88 5.33 5.26 5.68
C VAL A 88 3.81 5.29 5.72
N HIS A 89 3.19 5.75 4.63
CA HIS A 89 1.74 5.75 4.53
C HIS A 89 1.24 4.30 4.48
N PRO A 90 0.23 3.92 5.26
CA PRO A 90 -0.25 2.55 5.33
C PRO A 90 -1.07 2.23 4.08
N LEU A 91 -0.39 1.94 2.97
CA LEU A 91 -1.00 1.15 1.92
C LEU A 91 -0.86 -0.31 2.34
N ALA A 92 -1.94 -0.88 2.85
CA ALA A 92 -2.08 -2.32 3.09
C ALA A 92 -1.06 -2.98 4.05
N GLY A 93 -0.61 -2.30 5.11
CA GLY A 93 0.23 -2.95 6.14
C GLY A 93 1.71 -3.11 5.79
N GLN A 94 2.20 -2.35 4.79
CA GLN A 94 3.60 -2.39 4.35
C GLN A 94 4.64 -2.05 5.43
N GLY A 95 4.28 -1.32 6.48
CA GLY A 95 5.23 -0.95 7.55
C GLY A 95 5.88 -2.16 8.23
N VAL A 96 5.12 -3.24 8.46
CA VAL A 96 5.68 -4.45 9.07
C VAL A 96 6.64 -5.18 8.14
N ASN A 97 6.33 -5.19 6.83
CA ASN A 97 7.19 -5.83 5.82
C ASN A 97 8.51 -5.07 5.67
N MET A 98 8.47 -3.74 5.67
CA MET A 98 9.69 -2.92 5.70
C MET A 98 10.51 -3.20 6.95
N GLY A 99 9.88 -3.23 8.14
CA GLY A 99 10.57 -3.57 9.38
C GLY A 99 11.25 -4.95 9.36
N PHE A 100 10.65 -5.97 8.72
CA PHE A 100 11.31 -7.26 8.53
C PHE A 100 12.51 -7.19 7.59
N GLY A 101 12.42 -6.37 6.53
CA GLY A 101 13.54 -6.05 5.65
C GLY A 101 14.71 -5.43 6.41
N ASP A 102 14.44 -4.43 7.24
CA ASP A 102 15.42 -3.74 8.07
C ASP A 102 16.13 -4.72 9.02
N ILE A 103 15.37 -5.60 9.69
CA ILE A 103 15.91 -6.62 10.59
C ILE A 103 16.80 -7.60 9.82
N SER A 104 16.37 -8.06 8.64
CA SER A 104 17.16 -8.97 7.81
C SER A 104 18.49 -8.34 7.37
N SER A 105 18.44 -7.06 6.96
CA SER A 105 19.62 -6.29 6.58
C SER A 105 20.57 -6.09 7.76
N LEU A 106 20.05 -5.65 8.91
CA LEU A 106 20.83 -5.46 10.13
C LEU A 106 21.49 -6.76 10.59
N LEU A 107 20.76 -7.88 10.56
CA LEU A 107 21.30 -9.21 10.88
C LEU A 107 22.44 -9.61 9.94
N HIS A 108 22.32 -9.33 8.64
CA HIS A 108 23.38 -9.60 7.67
C HIS A 108 24.68 -8.86 8.02
N HIS A 109 24.58 -7.57 8.34
CA HIS A 109 25.73 -6.75 8.72
C HIS A 109 26.32 -7.17 10.07
N LEU A 110 25.49 -7.45 11.07
CA LEU A 110 25.95 -7.92 12.39
C LEU A 110 26.62 -9.28 12.32
N ARG A 111 26.07 -10.24 11.55
CA ARG A 111 26.70 -11.55 11.34
C ARG A 111 28.07 -11.41 10.68
N THR A 112 28.17 -10.53 9.68
CA THR A 112 29.43 -10.27 8.98
C THR A 112 30.47 -9.63 9.92
N ALA A 113 30.06 -8.71 10.78
CA ALA A 113 30.94 -8.12 11.79
C ALA A 113 31.41 -9.17 12.82
N ALA A 114 30.49 -10.00 13.33
CA ALA A 114 30.80 -11.09 14.26
C ALA A 114 31.79 -12.10 13.67
N PHE A 115 31.55 -12.55 12.43
CA PHE A 115 32.41 -13.51 11.74
C PHE A 115 33.85 -12.99 11.57
N ASN A 116 33.99 -11.68 11.31
CA ASN A 116 35.29 -11.03 11.15
C ASN A 116 35.93 -10.60 12.48
N GLY A 117 35.33 -10.92 13.64
CA GLY A 117 35.86 -10.53 14.95
C GLY A 117 35.82 -9.02 15.22
N LYS A 118 34.93 -8.28 14.56
CA LYS A 118 34.81 -6.83 14.67
C LYS A 118 33.77 -6.43 15.73
N ASP A 119 33.90 -5.24 16.30
CA ASP A 119 32.92 -4.73 17.26
C ASP A 119 31.57 -4.50 16.56
N LEU A 120 30.53 -5.17 17.08
CA LEU A 120 29.15 -5.08 16.60
C LEU A 120 28.58 -3.67 16.73
N GLY A 121 29.09 -2.90 17.70
CA GLY A 121 28.67 -1.51 17.92
C GLY A 121 29.43 -0.47 17.12
N SER A 122 30.38 -0.89 16.27
CA SER A 122 31.21 0.03 15.50
C SER A 122 30.40 0.73 14.42
N VAL A 123 30.46 2.06 14.40
CA VAL A 123 29.77 2.91 13.42
C VAL A 123 30.16 2.51 12.00
N SER A 124 31.41 2.15 11.74
CA SER A 124 31.89 1.78 10.40
C SER A 124 31.10 0.62 9.77
N HIS A 125 30.52 -0.27 10.58
CA HIS A 125 29.66 -1.37 10.10
C HIS A 125 28.19 -1.00 10.05
N LEU A 126 27.73 -0.22 11.03
CA LEU A 126 26.35 0.24 11.10
C LEU A 126 26.03 1.26 9.98
N THR A 127 27.00 2.05 9.51
CA THR A 127 26.81 2.94 8.35
C THR A 127 26.51 2.16 7.07
N SER A 128 27.03 0.94 6.90
CA SER A 128 26.67 0.10 5.74
C SER A 128 25.20 -0.35 5.78
N TYR A 129 24.67 -0.59 6.98
CA TYR A 129 23.24 -0.83 7.17
C TYR A 129 22.42 0.42 6.82
N GLU A 130 22.77 1.59 7.34
CA GLU A 130 22.08 2.86 7.06
C GLU A 130 22.03 3.20 5.56
N GLN A 131 23.12 2.97 4.81
CA GLN A 131 23.13 3.19 3.36
C GLN A 131 22.14 2.30 2.60
N THR A 132 21.97 1.05 3.04
CA THR A 132 21.04 0.10 2.42
C THR A 132 19.59 0.46 2.72
N ASP A 133 19.33 0.89 3.95
CA ASP A 133 17.99 1.23 4.47
C ASP A 133 17.50 2.59 3.91
N SER A 134 18.36 3.61 3.91
CA SER A 134 18.05 4.95 3.40
C SER A 134 17.71 4.97 1.91
N VAL A 135 18.35 4.12 1.09
CA VAL A 135 18.01 3.95 -0.34
C VAL A 135 16.62 3.32 -0.49
N THR A 136 16.28 2.34 0.34
CA THR A 136 14.96 1.70 0.34
C THR A 136 13.87 2.70 0.72
N ALA A 137 14.08 3.47 1.79
CA ALA A 137 13.17 4.55 2.20
C ALA A 137 12.99 5.63 1.12
N LEU A 138 14.05 5.99 0.40
CA LEU A 138 14.01 6.95 -0.72
C LEU A 138 13.20 6.41 -1.92
N LEU A 139 13.34 5.13 -2.26
CA LEU A 139 12.59 4.51 -3.35
C LEU A 139 11.07 4.49 -3.06
N PHE A 140 10.68 4.25 -1.81
CA PHE A 140 9.30 4.41 -1.37
C PHE A 140 8.83 5.87 -1.47
N TRP A 141 9.68 6.84 -1.12
CA TRP A 141 9.36 8.27 -1.26
C TRP A 141 9.12 8.67 -2.73
N LEU A 142 9.96 8.19 -3.65
CA LEU A 142 9.84 8.44 -5.08
C LEU A 142 8.57 7.86 -5.71
N HIS A 143 7.98 6.80 -5.12
CA HIS A 143 6.72 6.22 -5.59
C HIS A 143 5.47 7.01 -5.14
N ARG A 144 5.61 7.98 -4.23
CA ARG A 144 4.48 8.75 -3.70
C ARG A 144 3.67 9.61 -4.71
N PRO A 145 4.27 10.24 -5.73
CA PRO A 145 3.51 11.11 -6.63
C PRO A 145 2.54 10.32 -7.53
N THR A 146 2.81 9.05 -7.82
CA THR A 146 1.92 8.23 -8.68
C THR A 146 0.62 7.85 -7.97
N GLU A 147 0.66 7.54 -6.67
CA GLU A 147 -0.55 7.21 -5.92
C GLU A 147 -1.47 8.41 -5.69
N LYS A 148 -0.92 9.57 -5.29
CA LYS A 148 -1.75 10.76 -5.08
C LYS A 148 -2.42 11.25 -6.37
N ALA A 149 -1.76 11.06 -7.52
CA ALA A 149 -2.36 11.33 -8.82
C ALA A 149 -3.53 10.39 -9.15
N LEU A 150 -3.51 9.13 -8.70
CA LEU A 150 -4.59 8.15 -8.88
C LEU A 150 -5.85 8.42 -8.02
N PHE A 151 -5.77 9.33 -7.05
CA PHE A 151 -6.88 9.72 -6.17
C PHE A 151 -7.34 11.17 -6.37
N HIS A 152 -6.84 11.88 -7.40
CA HIS A 152 -7.42 13.16 -7.80
C HIS A 152 -8.75 12.98 -8.53
N GLN A 153 -9.75 13.80 -8.15
CA GLN A 153 -11.14 13.78 -8.64
C GLN A 153 -11.32 14.23 -10.10
N ALA A 154 -10.25 14.24 -10.90
CA ALA A 154 -10.38 14.59 -12.31
C ALA A 154 -11.00 13.41 -13.06
N THR A 155 -12.14 13.66 -13.71
CA THR A 155 -12.94 12.66 -14.46
C THR A 155 -12.10 11.81 -15.41
N LEU A 156 -11.09 12.40 -16.07
CA LEU A 156 -10.18 11.70 -16.98
C LEU A 156 -9.26 10.69 -16.27
N LEU A 157 -8.78 11.02 -15.06
CA LEU A 157 -7.95 10.13 -14.25
C LEU A 157 -8.77 8.99 -13.66
N VAL A 158 -10.03 9.25 -13.29
CA VAL A 158 -10.96 8.21 -12.84
C VAL A 158 -11.25 7.22 -13.97
N LEU A 159 -11.47 7.70 -15.19
CA LEU A 159 -11.64 6.85 -16.38
C LEU A 159 -10.39 5.99 -16.66
N LEU A 160 -9.21 6.61 -16.72
CA LEU A 160 -7.95 5.90 -16.91
C LEU A 160 -7.70 4.85 -15.82
N ARG A 161 -8.02 5.16 -14.55
CA ARG A 161 -7.95 4.21 -13.44
C ARG A 161 -8.91 3.04 -13.64
N THR A 162 -10.17 3.30 -13.96
CA THR A 162 -11.18 2.26 -14.15
C THR A 162 -10.83 1.35 -15.32
N TRP A 163 -10.39 1.93 -16.44
CA TRP A 163 -9.94 1.17 -17.61
C TRP A 163 -8.65 0.41 -17.34
N GLY A 164 -7.68 1.02 -16.65
CA GLY A 164 -6.43 0.39 -16.25
C GLY A 164 -6.67 -0.83 -15.36
N LEU A 165 -7.48 -0.69 -14.31
CA LEU A 165 -7.80 -1.79 -13.39
C LEU A 165 -8.56 -2.93 -14.09
N GLN A 166 -9.50 -2.61 -14.99
CA GLN A 166 -10.23 -3.62 -15.76
C GLN A 166 -9.31 -4.34 -16.76
N ALA A 167 -8.43 -3.61 -17.44
CA ALA A 167 -7.46 -4.19 -18.37
C ALA A 167 -6.45 -5.07 -17.63
N THR A 168 -5.91 -4.64 -16.48
CA THR A 168 -5.02 -5.45 -15.65
C THR A 168 -5.71 -6.74 -15.17
N ASN A 169 -7.00 -6.68 -14.81
CA ASN A 169 -7.73 -7.88 -14.41
C ASN A 169 -8.02 -8.84 -15.58
N ALA A 170 -8.12 -8.34 -16.81
CA ALA A 170 -8.30 -9.16 -18.02
C ALA A 170 -6.99 -9.83 -18.49
N VAL A 171 -5.84 -9.27 -18.12
CA VAL A 171 -4.50 -9.76 -18.51
C VAL A 171 -3.83 -10.49 -17.34
N SER A 172 -4.09 -11.81 -17.24
CA SER A 172 -3.54 -12.71 -16.21
C SER A 172 -2.03 -12.59 -15.95
N PRO A 173 -1.12 -12.53 -16.95
CA PRO A 173 0.31 -12.46 -16.67
C PRO A 173 0.75 -11.14 -16.02
N LEU A 174 0.08 -10.02 -16.33
CA LEU A 174 0.38 -8.72 -15.73
C LEU A 174 -0.07 -8.70 -14.26
N LYS A 175 -1.24 -9.27 -13.97
CA LYS A 175 -1.74 -9.44 -12.60
C LYS A 175 -0.78 -10.26 -11.74
N GLU A 176 -0.25 -11.36 -12.27
CA GLU A 176 0.72 -12.21 -11.56
C GLU A 176 2.04 -11.48 -11.27
N GLN A 177 2.55 -10.67 -12.20
CA GLN A 177 3.75 -9.87 -11.97
C GLN A 177 3.55 -8.79 -10.90
N ILE A 178 2.41 -8.10 -10.92
CA ILE A 178 2.07 -7.10 -9.90
C ILE A 178 1.92 -7.75 -8.52
N MET A 179 1.25 -8.91 -8.45
CA MET A 179 1.12 -9.66 -7.20
C MET A 179 2.47 -10.17 -6.68
N ALA A 180 3.34 -10.67 -7.56
CA ALA A 180 4.68 -11.12 -7.19
C ALA A 180 5.59 -9.99 -6.70
N PHE A 181 5.40 -8.77 -7.21
CA PHE A 181 6.08 -7.57 -6.71
C PHE A 181 5.54 -7.14 -5.34
N ALA A 182 4.23 -7.29 -5.11
CA ALA A 182 3.59 -6.95 -3.83
C ALA A 182 3.81 -7.99 -2.72
N SER A 183 4.22 -9.22 -3.05
CA SER A 183 4.45 -10.30 -2.08
C SER A 183 5.92 -10.50 -1.68
N LYS A 184 6.81 -9.62 -2.11
CA LYS A 184 8.22 -9.57 -1.67
C LYS A 184 8.39 -8.49 -0.62
#